data_AF-A0A3D9B6F6-F1
#
_entry.id   AF-A0A3D9B6F6-F1
#
_cell.length_a   1.000
_cell.length_b   1.000
_cell.length_c   1.000
_cell.angle_alpha   90.00
_cell.angle_beta   90.00
_cell.angle_gamma   90.00
#
_symmetry.space_group_name_H-M   'P 1'
#
loop_
_entity.id
_entity.type
_entity.pdbx_description
1 polymer ?
#
loop_
_entity_poly.entity_id
_entity_poly.type
_entity_poly.pdbx_seq_one_letter_code
_entity_poly.pdbx_strand_id
1 'polypeptide(L)'
;MATRTQVEAKIAGINDGGNNTAAEVRDVLTNLLDYTENKDANVRLPLFEFWEENPLLSEKDTANLWYSFRGIENTSVNFTFRLVIREANVTSFTFRIDPKISETLNSFFQQFDNALMSFVVSVTDVEKQTQRIWTMSIRFRENILRISLKKETAATNDAIKQFDEVFTSVYFHCPPFNFDRK
;
A
#
# COMPACT_ATOMS: atom_id res chain seq x y z
N MET A 1 25.74 -7.78 23.38
CA MET A 1 25.59 -7.52 21.94
C MET A 1 26.90 -6.94 21.44
N ALA A 2 27.36 -7.36 20.26
CA ALA A 2 28.66 -6.92 19.73
C ALA A 2 28.50 -5.62 18.92
N THR A 3 29.44 -4.70 19.09
CA THR A 3 29.57 -3.45 18.32
C THR A 3 30.44 -3.65 17.08
N ARG A 4 30.35 -2.75 16.10
CA ARG A 4 31.22 -2.71 14.90
C ARG A 4 32.69 -2.91 15.22
N THR A 5 33.19 -2.10 16.15
CA THR A 5 34.58 -2.12 16.57
C THR A 5 34.97 -3.46 17.22
N GLN A 6 34.06 -4.12 17.94
CA GLN A 6 34.31 -5.43 18.55
C GLN A 6 34.34 -6.56 17.51
N VAL A 7 33.48 -6.50 16.49
CA VAL A 7 33.47 -7.50 15.41
C VAL A 7 34.70 -7.33 14.52
N GLU A 8 35.04 -6.09 14.12
CA GLU A 8 36.23 -5.78 13.32
C GLU A 8 37.51 -6.18 14.06
N ALA A 9 37.61 -5.93 15.38
CA ALA A 9 38.75 -6.36 16.19
C ALA A 9 38.86 -7.90 16.29
N LYS A 10 37.74 -8.62 16.39
CA LYS A 10 37.75 -10.09 16.40
C LYS A 10 38.15 -10.67 15.06
N ILE A 11 37.68 -10.11 13.94
CA ILE A 11 38.09 -10.52 12.60
C ILE A 11 39.58 -10.26 12.40
N ALA A 12 40.08 -9.09 12.79
CA ALA A 12 41.50 -8.76 12.71
C ALA A 12 42.38 -9.63 13.64
N GLY A 13 41.80 -10.15 14.74
CA GLY A 13 42.45 -11.09 15.64
C GLY A 13 42.60 -12.51 15.09
N ILE A 14 41.84 -12.87 14.05
CA ILE A 14 42.03 -14.11 13.28
C ILE A 14 43.16 -13.85 12.28
N ASN A 15 44.40 -14.04 12.74
CA ASN A 15 45.61 -13.82 11.96
C ASN A 15 46.49 -15.08 11.96
N ASP A 16 45.96 -16.17 11.42
CA ASP A 16 46.61 -17.48 11.36
C ASP A 16 47.07 -17.86 9.93
N GLY A 17 47.07 -16.91 9.00
CA GLY A 17 47.44 -17.15 7.61
C GLY A 17 46.40 -17.95 6.81
N GLY A 18 45.15 -18.04 7.29
CA GLY A 18 44.05 -18.72 6.60
C GLY A 18 43.72 -20.11 7.15
N ASN A 19 44.22 -20.46 8.32
CA ASN A 19 43.94 -21.73 9.01
C ASN A 19 42.85 -21.62 10.07
N ASN A 20 41.82 -20.82 9.77
CA ASN A 20 40.75 -20.47 10.70
C ASN A 20 40.07 -21.74 11.23
N THR A 21 40.04 -21.91 12.55
CA THR A 21 39.30 -23.02 13.15
C THR A 21 37.79 -22.78 13.02
N ALA A 22 37.02 -23.88 12.93
CA ALA A 22 35.56 -23.80 12.89
C ALA A 22 34.96 -23.07 14.12
N ALA A 23 35.68 -23.07 15.26
CA ALA A 23 35.28 -22.36 16.46
C ALA A 23 35.41 -20.83 16.30
N GLU A 24 36.52 -20.34 15.73
CA GLU A 24 36.75 -18.92 15.47
C GLU A 24 35.76 -18.35 14.46
N VAL A 25 35.51 -19.10 13.37
CA VAL A 25 34.52 -18.73 12.36
C VAL A 25 33.11 -18.69 12.98
N ARG A 26 32.75 -19.69 13.80
CA ARG A 26 31.45 -19.71 14.49
C ARG A 26 31.30 -18.55 15.46
N ASP A 27 32.34 -18.16 16.19
CA ASP A 27 32.27 -17.02 17.12
C ASP A 27 32.08 -15.70 16.37
N VAL A 28 32.81 -15.46 15.27
CA VAL A 28 32.61 -14.27 14.44
C VAL A 28 31.20 -14.23 13.84
N LEU A 29 30.71 -15.34 13.28
CA LEU A 29 29.37 -15.43 12.72
C LEU A 29 28.28 -15.21 13.79
N THR A 30 28.48 -15.72 15.00
CA THR A 30 27.56 -15.49 16.13
C THR A 30 27.52 -14.01 16.51
N ASN A 31 28.68 -13.33 16.53
CA ASN A 31 28.74 -11.89 16.82
C ASN A 31 28.19 -11.02 15.68
N LEU A 32 28.28 -11.47 14.42
CA LEU A 32 27.62 -10.84 13.27
C LEU A 32 26.09 -11.00 13.30
N LEU A 33 25.59 -12.15 13.81
CA LEU A 33 24.16 -12.37 14.04
C LEU A 33 23.66 -11.53 15.24
N ASP A 34 24.48 -11.36 16.28
CA ASP A 34 24.21 -10.53 17.46
C ASP A 34 24.67 -9.07 17.33
N TYR A 35 24.91 -8.66 16.10
CA TYR A 35 25.42 -7.35 15.74
C TYR A 35 24.39 -6.26 16.06
N THR A 36 24.82 -5.27 16.85
CA THR A 36 23.94 -4.18 17.33
C THR A 36 23.30 -3.37 16.20
N GLU A 37 23.96 -3.17 15.06
CA GLU A 37 23.37 -2.47 13.90
C GLU A 37 22.32 -3.34 13.17
N ASN A 38 22.43 -4.68 13.23
CA ASN A 38 21.36 -5.58 12.76
C ASN A 38 20.20 -5.66 13.77
N LYS A 39 20.43 -5.24 15.02
CA LYS A 39 19.46 -5.13 16.10
C LYS A 39 19.08 -3.68 16.38
N ASP A 40 19.09 -2.81 15.38
CA ASP A 40 18.22 -1.64 15.39
C ASP A 40 16.74 -2.06 15.26
N ALA A 41 16.31 -2.96 16.15
CA ALA A 41 14.91 -3.27 16.44
C ALA A 41 14.16 -2.04 17.00
N ASN A 42 14.88 -0.94 17.26
CA ASN A 42 14.34 0.36 17.65
C ASN A 42 14.21 1.35 16.50
N VAL A 43 14.81 1.10 15.32
CA VAL A 43 14.35 1.75 14.09
C VAL A 43 13.15 0.94 13.61
N ARG A 44 12.05 1.03 14.36
CA ARG A 44 10.76 0.66 13.80
C ARG A 44 10.59 1.57 12.59
N LEU A 45 10.64 0.99 11.40
CA LEU A 45 10.10 1.64 10.22
C LEU A 45 8.73 2.18 10.65
N PRO A 46 8.39 3.45 10.33
CA PRO A 46 7.14 4.05 10.74
C PRO A 46 6.01 3.39 9.93
N LEU A 47 5.64 2.18 10.32
CA LEU A 47 4.62 1.38 9.67
C LEU A 47 3.26 1.90 10.12
N PHE A 48 2.36 2.03 9.16
CA PHE A 48 0.96 2.29 9.45
C PHE A 48 0.09 1.24 8.76
N GLU A 49 -1.03 0.98 9.39
CA GLU A 49 -2.05 0.07 8.90
C GLU A 49 -3.44 0.59 9.28
N PHE A 50 -4.30 0.72 8.29
CA PHE A 50 -5.71 1.04 8.44
C PHE A 50 -6.54 0.01 7.69
N TRP A 51 -7.43 -0.67 8.38
CA TRP A 51 -8.44 -1.53 7.79
C TRP A 51 -9.61 -1.64 8.75
N GLU A 52 -10.77 -1.99 8.21
CA GLU A 52 -11.97 -2.27 9.00
C GLU A 52 -12.54 -3.63 8.59
N GLU A 53 -13.11 -4.35 9.56
CA GLU A 53 -13.76 -5.64 9.30
C GLU A 53 -15.08 -5.46 8.54
N ASN A 54 -15.81 -4.40 8.87
CA ASN A 54 -17.05 -4.04 8.22
C ASN A 54 -16.79 -3.13 7.00
N PRO A 55 -17.58 -3.24 5.92
CA PRO A 55 -17.45 -2.34 4.79
C PRO A 55 -17.95 -0.94 5.12
N LEU A 56 -17.33 0.06 4.50
CA LEU A 56 -17.93 1.39 4.40
C LEU A 56 -19.09 1.36 3.42
N LEU A 57 -20.20 1.96 3.83
CA LEU A 57 -21.33 2.25 2.94
C LEU A 57 -21.05 3.55 2.20
N SER A 58 -21.34 3.58 0.90
CA SER A 58 -21.33 4.84 0.15
C SER A 58 -22.40 5.78 0.70
N GLU A 59 -22.24 7.10 0.56
CA GLU A 59 -23.21 8.09 1.10
C GLU A 59 -24.66 7.90 0.61
N LYS A 60 -24.84 7.28 -0.57
CA LYS A 60 -26.17 6.97 -1.15
C LYS A 60 -26.58 5.51 -0.95
N ASP A 61 -25.84 4.74 -0.17
CA ASP A 61 -26.02 3.30 0.06
C ASP A 61 -26.00 2.42 -1.22
N THR A 62 -25.39 2.94 -2.29
CA THR A 62 -25.29 2.29 -3.61
C THR A 62 -24.13 1.31 -3.76
N ALA A 63 -23.20 1.27 -2.80
CA ALA A 63 -22.03 0.40 -2.83
C ALA A 63 -21.43 0.18 -1.42
N ASN A 64 -20.73 -0.95 -1.29
CA ASN A 64 -19.94 -1.32 -0.13
C ASN A 64 -18.46 -1.32 -0.49
N LEU A 65 -17.62 -0.80 0.41
CA LEU A 65 -16.17 -0.76 0.24
C LEU A 65 -15.47 -1.42 1.43
N TRP A 66 -14.81 -2.54 1.18
CA TRP A 66 -13.77 -3.04 2.08
C TRP A 66 -12.44 -2.49 1.62
N TYR A 67 -11.57 -2.13 2.56
CA TYR A 67 -10.28 -1.57 2.23
C TYR A 67 -9.21 -1.89 3.26
N SER A 68 -7.97 -1.76 2.83
CA SER A 68 -6.78 -1.77 3.66
C SER A 68 -5.75 -0.79 3.08
N PHE A 69 -5.24 0.09 3.94
CA PHE A 69 -4.05 0.88 3.68
C PHE A 69 -2.93 0.34 4.55
N ARG A 70 -1.84 -0.12 3.95
CA ARG A 70 -0.65 -0.59 4.67
C ARG A 70 0.58 0.02 4.05
N GLY A 71 1.48 0.56 4.86
CA GLY A 71 2.62 1.27 4.31
C GLY A 71 3.69 1.63 5.31
N ILE A 72 4.68 2.36 4.80
CA ILE A 72 5.78 2.99 5.54
C ILE A 72 5.59 4.49 5.33
N GLU A 73 5.44 5.25 6.42
CA GLU A 73 5.24 6.70 6.37
C GLU A 73 6.27 7.38 5.44
N ASN A 74 5.79 8.33 4.63
CA ASN A 74 6.58 9.13 3.70
C ASN A 74 7.37 8.34 2.64
N THR A 75 7.12 7.03 2.48
CA THR A 75 7.89 6.17 1.56
C THR A 75 6.99 5.42 0.61
N SER A 76 6.07 4.62 1.14
CA SER A 76 5.10 3.90 0.30
C SER A 76 3.80 3.55 1.02
N VAL A 77 2.75 3.35 0.24
CA VAL A 77 1.48 2.83 0.72
C VAL A 77 0.82 1.92 -0.30
N ASN A 78 0.36 0.76 0.16
CA ASN A 78 -0.48 -0.14 -0.59
C ASN A 78 -1.94 0.08 -0.19
N PHE A 79 -2.78 0.38 -1.17
CA PHE A 79 -4.22 0.47 -1.04
C PHE A 79 -4.87 -0.76 -1.68
N THR A 80 -5.27 -1.71 -0.86
CA THR A 80 -6.06 -2.87 -1.29
C THR A 80 -7.52 -2.60 -1.00
N PHE A 81 -8.41 -2.87 -1.95
CA PHE A 81 -9.83 -2.67 -1.73
C PHE A 81 -10.70 -3.62 -2.54
N ARG A 82 -11.92 -3.81 -2.04
CA ARG A 82 -13.02 -4.52 -2.67
C ARG A 82 -14.23 -3.60 -2.69
N LEU A 83 -14.62 -3.15 -3.88
CA LEU A 83 -15.83 -2.37 -4.12
C LEU A 83 -16.91 -3.31 -4.65
N VAL A 84 -18.03 -3.43 -3.93
CA VAL A 84 -19.22 -4.18 -4.37
C VAL A 84 -20.36 -3.21 -4.63
N ILE A 85 -20.87 -3.21 -5.85
CA ILE A 85 -21.92 -2.28 -6.28
C ILE A 85 -23.29 -2.88 -5.97
N ARG A 86 -24.14 -2.13 -5.27
CA ARG A 86 -25.46 -2.58 -4.82
C ARG A 86 -26.60 -2.11 -5.70
N GLU A 87 -26.35 -1.14 -6.58
CA GLU A 87 -27.36 -0.57 -7.49
C GLU A 87 -26.83 -0.53 -8.94
N ALA A 88 -27.63 -1.02 -9.88
CA ALA A 88 -27.28 -1.00 -11.29
C ALA A 88 -27.19 0.43 -11.85
N ASN A 89 -26.37 0.63 -12.88
CA ASN A 89 -26.15 1.92 -13.56
C ASN A 89 -25.53 3.04 -12.70
N VAL A 90 -25.12 2.76 -11.45
CA VAL A 90 -24.37 3.71 -10.63
C VAL A 90 -22.89 3.56 -10.90
N THR A 91 -22.20 4.67 -11.19
CA THR A 91 -20.77 4.65 -11.54
C THR A 91 -19.91 5.59 -10.69
N SER A 92 -20.48 6.30 -9.72
CA SER A 92 -19.73 7.21 -8.86
C SER A 92 -20.13 6.98 -7.41
N PHE A 93 -19.16 6.66 -6.58
CA PHE A 93 -19.33 6.27 -5.18
C PHE A 93 -18.51 7.18 -4.30
N THR A 94 -19.10 7.62 -3.19
CA THR A 94 -18.46 8.52 -2.23
C THR A 94 -18.49 7.85 -0.87
N PHE A 95 -17.33 7.72 -0.24
CA PHE A 95 -17.15 7.10 1.06
C PHE A 95 -16.49 8.11 2.00
N ARG A 96 -16.94 8.13 3.26
CA ARG A 96 -16.27 8.85 4.33
C ARG A 96 -15.28 7.91 5.00
N ILE A 97 -14.01 8.26 4.94
CA ILE A 97 -12.92 7.51 5.58
C ILE A 97 -12.53 8.17 6.90
N ASP A 98 -11.85 7.43 7.78
CA ASP A 98 -11.30 8.01 9.01
C ASP A 98 -10.35 9.18 8.66
N PRO A 99 -10.51 10.36 9.28
CA PRO A 99 -9.61 11.51 9.08
C PRO A 99 -8.12 11.15 9.22
N LYS A 100 -7.76 10.22 10.11
CA LYS A 100 -6.38 9.74 10.30
C LYS A 100 -5.78 9.14 9.03
N ILE A 101 -6.58 8.44 8.24
CA ILE A 101 -6.13 7.90 6.94
C ILE A 101 -5.71 9.05 6.04
N SER A 102 -6.51 10.12 6.01
CA SER A 102 -6.26 11.28 5.15
C SER A 102 -5.02 12.05 5.61
N GLU A 103 -4.88 12.24 6.93
CA GLU A 103 -3.68 12.83 7.55
C GLU A 103 -2.41 12.05 7.19
N THR A 104 -2.44 10.72 7.27
CA THR A 104 -1.31 9.86 6.88
C THR A 104 -1.06 9.89 5.38
N LEU A 105 -2.11 9.88 4.56
CA LEU A 105 -1.99 9.84 3.10
C LEU A 105 -1.57 11.20 2.49
N ASN A 106 -1.81 12.32 3.17
CA ASN A 106 -1.45 13.66 2.69
C ASN A 106 0.02 13.78 2.27
N SER A 107 0.95 13.10 2.95
CA SER A 107 2.37 13.16 2.60
C SER A 107 2.72 12.42 1.30
N PHE A 108 1.88 11.48 0.86
CA PHE A 108 2.11 10.69 -0.35
C PHE A 108 1.64 11.39 -1.62
N PHE A 109 0.65 12.28 -1.50
CA PHE A 109 0.04 12.95 -2.64
C PHE A 109 0.32 14.45 -2.56
N GLN A 110 1.26 14.94 -3.37
CA GLN A 110 1.63 16.37 -3.43
C GLN A 110 0.45 17.31 -3.77
N GLN A 111 -0.66 16.76 -4.27
CA GLN A 111 -1.92 17.45 -4.51
C GLN A 111 -3.08 16.64 -3.92
N PHE A 112 -3.02 16.26 -2.64
CA PHE A 112 -4.06 15.44 -2.00
C PHE A 112 -5.48 15.96 -2.27
N ASP A 113 -5.68 17.28 -2.28
CA ASP A 113 -6.98 17.92 -2.55
C ASP A 113 -7.49 17.83 -3.99
N ASN A 114 -6.68 17.32 -4.93
CA ASN A 114 -7.07 17.20 -6.35
C ASN A 114 -6.41 16.04 -7.11
N ALA A 115 -5.78 15.09 -6.41
CA ALA A 115 -5.13 13.94 -7.03
C ALA A 115 -6.18 13.02 -7.64
N LEU A 116 -6.50 13.24 -8.92
CA LEU A 116 -7.30 12.34 -9.74
C LEU A 116 -6.35 11.29 -10.32
N MET A 117 -6.41 10.09 -9.79
CA MET A 117 -5.63 8.96 -10.30
C MET A 117 -6.57 8.03 -11.05
N SER A 118 -6.14 7.51 -12.20
CA SER A 118 -6.96 6.62 -13.02
C SER A 118 -6.22 5.34 -13.34
N PHE A 119 -6.95 4.23 -13.28
CA PHE A 119 -6.44 2.87 -13.42
C PHE A 119 -7.35 2.07 -14.34
N VAL A 120 -6.79 1.18 -15.13
CA VAL A 120 -7.56 0.13 -15.80
C VAL A 120 -7.83 -0.98 -14.79
N VAL A 121 -9.09 -1.34 -14.59
CA VAL A 121 -9.53 -2.36 -13.63
C VAL A 121 -10.45 -3.37 -14.29
N SER A 122 -10.50 -4.57 -13.70
CA SER A 122 -11.50 -5.57 -14.02
C SER A 122 -12.74 -5.36 -13.15
N VAL A 123 -13.89 -5.19 -13.79
CA VAL A 123 -15.22 -5.27 -13.17
C VAL A 123 -15.74 -6.67 -13.38
N THR A 124 -15.97 -7.39 -12.29
CA THR A 124 -16.44 -8.77 -12.29
C THR A 124 -17.93 -8.81 -11.98
N ASP A 125 -18.71 -9.41 -12.87
CA ASP A 125 -20.07 -9.84 -12.58
C ASP A 125 -19.96 -11.11 -11.73
N VAL A 126 -20.21 -11.01 -10.43
CA VAL A 126 -19.98 -12.09 -9.47
C VAL A 126 -20.90 -13.29 -9.73
N GLU A 127 -22.12 -13.06 -10.19
CA GLU A 127 -23.08 -14.12 -10.49
C GLU A 127 -22.65 -14.93 -11.72
N LYS A 128 -22.20 -14.24 -12.77
CA LYS A 128 -21.83 -14.88 -14.04
C LYS A 128 -20.36 -15.26 -14.13
N GLN A 129 -19.55 -14.82 -13.16
CA GLN A 129 -18.09 -14.95 -13.15
C GLN A 129 -17.43 -14.39 -14.43
N THR A 130 -18.03 -13.34 -14.99
CA THR A 130 -17.52 -12.69 -16.22
C THR A 130 -16.81 -11.39 -15.88
N GLN A 131 -15.69 -11.14 -16.53
CA GLN A 131 -14.84 -9.97 -16.29
C GLN A 131 -14.93 -8.99 -17.47
N ARG A 132 -14.94 -7.70 -17.15
CA ARG A 132 -15.04 -6.60 -18.12
C ARG A 132 -14.03 -5.52 -17.77
N ILE A 133 -13.44 -4.89 -18.77
CA ILE A 133 -12.40 -3.87 -18.56
C ILE A 133 -13.06 -2.50 -18.43
N TRP A 134 -12.76 -1.82 -17.33
CA TRP A 134 -13.25 -0.49 -17.02
C TRP A 134 -12.10 0.41 -16.57
N THR A 135 -12.26 1.72 -16.73
CA THR A 135 -11.38 2.69 -16.09
C THR A 135 -11.98 3.09 -14.75
N MET A 136 -11.18 3.00 -13.70
CA MET A 136 -11.52 3.49 -12.38
C MET A 136 -10.71 4.74 -12.08
N SER A 137 -11.37 5.80 -11.63
CA SER A 137 -10.73 6.99 -11.08
C SER A 137 -10.93 7.03 -9.57
N ILE A 138 -9.84 7.28 -8.85
CA ILE A 138 -9.82 7.51 -7.41
C ILE A 138 -9.46 8.96 -7.16
N ARG A 139 -10.20 9.60 -6.26
CA ARG A 139 -9.89 10.93 -5.74
C ARG A 139 -10.06 10.94 -4.23
N PHE A 140 -9.05 11.45 -3.54
CA PHE A 140 -9.14 11.82 -2.14
C PHE A 140 -9.40 13.33 -2.05
N ARG A 141 -10.18 13.76 -1.06
CA ARG A 141 -10.33 15.17 -0.69
C ARG A 141 -10.73 15.20 0.78
N GLU A 142 -9.90 15.78 1.64
CA GLU A 142 -10.08 15.70 3.09
C GLU A 142 -10.36 14.23 3.49
N ASN A 143 -11.43 13.96 4.24
CA ASN A 143 -11.86 12.63 4.66
C ASN A 143 -12.82 11.93 3.67
N ILE A 144 -12.82 12.34 2.41
CA ILE A 144 -13.71 11.80 1.37
C ILE A 144 -12.89 11.03 0.35
N LEU A 145 -13.22 9.75 0.20
CA LEU A 145 -12.77 8.89 -0.90
C LEU A 145 -13.87 8.81 -1.96
N ARG A 146 -13.60 9.33 -3.16
CA ARG A 146 -14.46 9.17 -4.31
C ARG A 146 -13.87 8.16 -5.29
N ILE A 147 -14.66 7.16 -5.64
CA ILE A 147 -14.35 6.19 -6.69
C ILE A 147 -15.34 6.41 -7.83
N SER A 148 -14.85 6.48 -9.07
CA SER A 148 -15.69 6.60 -10.27
C SER A 148 -15.29 5.58 -11.30
N LEU A 149 -16.25 4.93 -11.93
CA LEU A 149 -16.06 3.93 -12.97
C LEU A 149 -16.52 4.51 -14.31
N LYS A 150 -15.72 4.30 -15.35
CA LYS A 150 -16.03 4.70 -16.71
C LYS A 150 -15.72 3.54 -17.65
N LYS A 151 -16.67 3.22 -18.52
CA LYS A 151 -16.43 2.27 -19.60
C LYS A 151 -15.33 2.77 -20.53
N GLU A 152 -14.45 1.87 -20.96
CA GLU A 152 -13.30 2.20 -21.80
C GLU A 152 -13.73 2.71 -23.18
N THR A 153 -14.79 2.15 -23.76
CA THR A 153 -15.29 2.53 -25.08
C THR A 153 -16.78 2.87 -25.05
N ALA A 154 -17.17 3.93 -25.76
CA ALA A 154 -18.57 4.33 -25.87
C ALA A 154 -19.45 3.32 -26.65
N ALA A 155 -18.81 2.44 -27.44
CA ALA A 155 -19.46 1.54 -28.39
C ALA A 155 -20.03 0.26 -27.79
N THR A 156 -19.70 -0.07 -26.53
CA THR A 156 -20.31 -1.21 -25.85
C THR A 156 -21.60 -0.78 -25.13
N ASN A 157 -22.64 -1.60 -25.23
CA ASN A 157 -23.84 -1.52 -24.36
C ASN A 157 -23.56 -2.03 -22.94
N ASP A 158 -22.29 -1.98 -22.51
CA ASP A 158 -21.87 -2.44 -21.21
C ASP A 158 -22.29 -1.42 -20.14
N ALA A 159 -22.87 -1.94 -19.07
CA ALA A 159 -23.40 -1.17 -17.96
C ALA A 159 -23.05 -1.86 -16.65
N ILE A 160 -22.92 -1.05 -15.60
CA ILE A 160 -22.78 -1.57 -14.24
C ILE A 160 -24.08 -2.27 -13.85
N LYS A 161 -23.93 -3.50 -13.36
CA LYS A 161 -25.01 -4.32 -12.81
C LYS A 161 -24.92 -4.30 -11.29
N GLN A 162 -26.04 -4.67 -10.66
CA GLN A 162 -26.04 -4.99 -9.26
C GLN A 162 -25.10 -6.19 -9.00
N PHE A 163 -24.37 -6.14 -7.89
CA PHE A 163 -23.34 -7.09 -7.47
C PHE A 163 -22.08 -7.15 -8.35
N ASP A 164 -21.91 -6.19 -9.27
CA ASP A 164 -20.61 -5.99 -9.90
C ASP A 164 -19.55 -5.63 -8.85
N GLU A 165 -18.36 -6.18 -9.03
CA GLU A 165 -17.26 -6.04 -8.09
C GLU A 165 -15.98 -5.58 -8.76
N VAL A 166 -15.24 -4.71 -8.07
CA VAL A 166 -13.83 -4.44 -8.35
C VAL A 166 -13.02 -4.85 -7.12
N PHE A 167 -12.11 -5.80 -7.29
CA PHE A 167 -11.13 -6.19 -6.27
C PHE A 167 -9.72 -6.02 -6.82
N THR A 168 -8.94 -5.12 -6.21
CA THR A 168 -7.58 -4.84 -6.68
C THR A 168 -6.74 -4.19 -5.58
N SER A 169 -5.46 -4.00 -5.88
CA SER A 169 -4.50 -3.33 -5.02
C SER A 169 -3.69 -2.33 -5.82
N VAL A 170 -3.56 -1.12 -5.31
CA VAL A 170 -2.75 -0.04 -5.90
C VAL A 170 -1.61 0.30 -4.96
N TYR A 171 -0.39 0.16 -5.45
CA TYR A 171 0.81 0.53 -4.71
C TYR A 171 1.28 1.92 -5.11
N PHE A 172 1.32 2.83 -4.15
CA PHE A 172 1.87 4.17 -4.31
C PHE A 172 3.27 4.21 -3.73
N HIS A 173 4.24 4.52 -4.58
CA HIS A 173 5.61 4.75 -4.18
C HIS A 173 5.85 6.26 -4.16
N CYS A 174 6.24 6.79 -3.00
CA CYS A 174 6.62 8.19 -2.80
C CYS A 174 8.12 8.24 -2.50
N PRO A 175 8.98 8.14 -3.53
CA PRO A 175 10.40 8.35 -3.33
C PRO A 175 10.64 9.81 -2.92
N PRO A 176 11.80 10.13 -2.33
CA PRO A 176 12.17 11.48 -1.92
C PRO A 176 12.51 12.37 -3.13
N PHE A 177 11.61 12.43 -4.11
CA PHE A 177 11.71 13.36 -5.22
C PHE A 177 11.44 14.75 -4.69
N ASN A 178 12.46 15.60 -4.76
CA ASN A 178 12.28 17.03 -4.64
C ASN A 178 11.69 17.54 -5.97
N PHE A 179 10.36 17.56 -6.06
CA PHE A 179 9.65 18.16 -7.20
C PHE A 179 9.66 19.70 -7.13
N ASP A 180 10.23 20.32 -6.09
CA ASP A 180 10.51 21.77 -6.01
C ASP A 180 11.72 22.18 -6.87
N ARG A 181 11.85 21.62 -8.08
CA ARG A 181 12.74 22.16 -9.10
C ARG A 181 12.03 23.30 -9.83
N LYS A 182 12.27 24.51 -9.32
CA LYS A 182 12.21 25.86 -9.94
C LYS A 182 11.23 26.09 -11.08
#